data_AF-A0A9N9BT35-F1
#
_entry.id   AF-A0A9N9BT35-F1
#
_cell.length_a   1.000
_cell.length_b   1.000
_cell.length_c   1.000
_cell.angle_alpha   90.00
_cell.angle_beta   90.00
_cell.angle_gamma   90.00
#
_symmetry.space_group_name_H-M   'P 1'
#
loop_
_entity.id
_entity.type
_entity.pdbx_description
1 polymer ?
#
loop_
_entity_poly.entity_id
_entity_poly.type
_entity_poly.pdbx_seq_one_letter_code
_entity_poly.pdbx_strand_id
1 'polypeptide(L)'
;LRCSRSGAGQIIYLVEDYNLEEVAEFGMNAVKTAMSSIQILNGYFLKRTANIDQSIDYLVRMTKILKNMYENTRLYVIPDHAVYRNTFLEMKQNLALIYPDRTFHVTYASYSDLNSKSKPLTLKDTFAKMLMTTRGISVDKAAEIIKNYSTPLKLVREFDSCEGDKKKMISDACKSIIRRKKVGPALSERIYQVWCADDYEHGSI
;
A
#
# COMPACT_ATOMS: atom_id res chain seq x y z
N LEU A 1 -3.09 7.24 7.25
CA LEU A 1 -2.68 5.89 6.79
C LEU A 1 -1.33 5.85 6.07
N ARG A 2 -1.00 6.77 5.15
CA ARG A 2 0.33 6.76 4.51
C ARG A 2 1.45 7.18 5.47
N CYS A 3 1.25 8.26 6.23
CA CYS A 3 2.24 8.72 7.21
C CYS A 3 2.46 7.70 8.33
N SER A 4 1.41 7.05 8.85
CA SER A 4 1.57 5.98 9.86
C SER A 4 2.42 4.80 9.38
N ARG A 5 2.42 4.52 8.08
CA ARG A 5 3.15 3.39 7.48
C ARG A 5 4.49 3.79 6.87
N SER A 6 4.90 5.05 6.98
CA SER A 6 6.16 5.50 6.40
C SER A 6 7.38 5.13 7.24
N GLY A 7 7.16 4.79 8.51
CA GLY A 7 8.23 4.48 9.46
C GLY A 7 8.99 5.72 9.95
N ALA A 8 8.45 6.92 9.74
CA ALA A 8 8.94 8.13 10.41
C ALA A 8 8.66 8.04 11.92
N GLY A 9 9.61 8.48 12.75
CA GLY A 9 9.48 8.45 14.22
C GLY A 9 8.54 9.53 14.76
N GLN A 10 8.62 10.73 14.20
CA GLN A 10 7.76 11.85 14.57
C GLN A 10 7.06 12.38 13.32
N ILE A 11 5.73 12.45 13.38
CA ILE A 11 4.89 12.98 12.30
C ILE A 11 4.29 14.29 12.78
N ILE A 12 4.54 15.35 12.01
CA ILE A 12 4.09 16.70 12.29
C ILE A 12 3.16 17.15 11.17
N TYR A 13 1.96 17.58 11.54
CA TYR A 13 1.01 18.27 10.66
C TYR A 13 1.15 19.78 10.88
N LEU A 14 1.72 20.48 9.91
CA LEU A 14 1.73 21.93 9.86
C LEU A 14 0.47 22.40 9.13
N VAL A 15 -0.46 23.04 9.85
CA VAL A 15 -1.72 23.57 9.32
C VAL A 15 -1.63 25.08 9.28
N GLU A 16 -1.58 25.62 8.07
CA GLU A 16 -1.63 27.05 7.84
C GLU A 16 -3.09 27.50 7.75
N ASP A 17 -3.44 28.57 8.47
CA ASP A 17 -4.78 29.15 8.44
C ASP A 17 -4.92 30.00 7.16
N TYR A 18 -5.07 29.33 6.01
CA TYR A 18 -5.37 29.96 4.72
C TYR A 18 -6.88 30.04 4.52
N ASN A 19 -7.40 31.25 4.29
CA ASN A 19 -8.79 31.52 3.88
C ASN A 19 -9.87 31.02 4.86
N LEU A 20 -10.03 31.72 5.98
CA LEU A 20 -11.02 31.40 7.03
C LEU A 20 -12.47 31.36 6.52
N GLU A 21 -12.79 32.04 5.43
CA GLU A 21 -14.13 32.09 4.83
C GLU A 21 -14.53 30.74 4.20
N GLU A 22 -13.63 30.09 3.45
CA GLU A 22 -13.84 28.74 2.89
C GLU A 22 -13.95 27.68 4.00
N VAL A 23 -13.18 27.83 5.08
CA VAL A 23 -13.22 26.93 6.24
C VAL A 23 -14.52 27.09 7.02
N ALA A 24 -15.09 28.29 7.04
CA ALA A 24 -16.41 28.54 7.61
C ALA A 24 -17.51 27.85 6.80
N GLU A 25 -17.42 27.89 5.47
CA GLU A 25 -18.36 27.25 4.53
C GLU A 25 -18.27 25.71 4.59
N PHE A 26 -17.07 25.14 4.74
CA PHE A 26 -16.83 23.70 4.91
C PHE A 26 -17.23 23.17 6.31
N GLY A 27 -17.50 24.07 7.26
CA GLY A 27 -17.88 23.74 8.63
C GLY A 27 -16.69 23.65 9.57
N MET A 28 -16.39 24.75 10.28
CA MET A 28 -15.30 24.84 11.27
C MET A 28 -15.31 23.71 12.31
N ASN A 29 -16.48 23.21 12.67
CA ASN A 29 -16.61 22.13 13.65
C ASN A 29 -16.04 20.80 13.11
N ALA A 30 -16.19 20.51 11.82
CA ALA A 30 -15.61 19.31 11.20
C ALA A 30 -14.08 19.40 11.18
N VAL A 31 -13.53 20.58 10.88
CA VAL A 31 -12.08 20.83 10.90
C VAL A 31 -11.51 20.69 12.31
N LYS A 32 -12.17 21.30 13.31
CA LYS A 32 -11.78 21.15 14.72
C LYS A 32 -11.83 19.69 15.17
N THR A 33 -12.87 18.95 14.80
CA THR A 33 -12.97 17.51 15.09
C THR A 33 -11.83 16.74 14.43
N ALA A 34 -11.52 17.00 13.15
CA ALA A 34 -10.41 16.35 12.46
C ALA A 34 -9.06 16.64 13.11
N MET A 35 -8.81 17.88 13.54
CA MET A 35 -7.61 18.27 14.27
C MET A 35 -7.48 17.51 15.60
N SER A 36 -8.55 17.48 16.40
CA SER A 36 -8.60 16.73 17.66
C SER A 36 -8.38 15.24 17.43
N SER A 37 -8.98 14.66 16.39
CA SER A 37 -8.78 13.25 16.03
C SER A 37 -7.32 12.96 15.64
N ILE A 38 -6.64 13.85 14.93
CA ILE A 38 -5.23 13.66 14.54
C ILE A 38 -4.32 13.62 15.78
N GLN A 39 -4.55 14.52 16.75
CA GLN A 39 -3.72 14.55 17.97
C GLN A 39 -4.04 13.38 18.90
N ILE A 40 -5.32 13.10 19.14
CA ILE A 40 -5.75 12.10 20.14
C ILE A 40 -5.59 10.67 19.62
N LEU A 41 -6.01 10.37 18.39
CA LEU A 41 -6.03 8.99 17.88
C LEU A 41 -4.69 8.56 17.32
N ASN A 42 -3.96 9.47 16.69
CA ASN A 42 -2.73 9.11 15.97
C ASN A 42 -1.46 9.53 16.70
N GLY A 43 -1.56 10.33 17.78
CA GLY A 43 -0.41 10.86 18.50
C GLY A 43 0.47 11.80 17.66
N TYR A 44 -0.08 12.36 16.57
CA TYR A 44 0.67 13.24 15.69
C TYR A 44 0.74 14.64 16.28
N PHE A 45 1.88 15.29 16.10
CA PHE A 45 2.02 16.67 16.52
C PHE A 45 1.34 17.58 15.50
N LEU A 46 0.50 18.50 15.96
CA LEU A 46 -0.17 19.46 15.10
C LEU A 46 0.34 20.86 15.44
N LYS A 47 0.90 21.55 14.45
CA LYS A 47 1.38 22.92 14.54
C LYS A 47 0.51 23.80 13.67
N ARG A 48 -0.11 24.83 14.25
CA ARG A 48 -0.84 25.86 13.50
C ARG A 48 0.03 27.08 13.26
N THR A 49 -0.11 27.69 12.09
CA THR A 49 0.55 28.93 11.68
C THR A 49 -0.47 29.84 11.00
N ALA A 50 -0.41 31.13 11.29
CA ALA A 50 -1.38 32.09 10.76
C ALA A 50 -1.07 32.53 9.32
N ASN A 51 0.19 32.40 8.90
CA ASN A 51 0.67 32.83 7.59
C ASN A 51 1.96 32.08 7.22
N ILE A 52 2.37 32.27 5.95
CA ILE A 52 3.56 31.64 5.38
C ILE A 52 4.85 32.00 6.12
N ASP A 53 4.97 33.24 6.61
CA ASP A 53 6.16 33.68 7.35
C ASP A 53 6.33 32.90 8.66
N GLN A 54 5.23 32.69 9.40
CA GLN A 54 5.25 31.85 10.59
C GLN A 54 5.54 30.37 10.27
N SER A 55 5.07 29.88 9.14
CA SER A 55 5.40 28.54 8.63
C SER A 55 6.91 28.40 8.36
N ILE A 56 7.52 29.39 7.71
CA ILE A 56 8.97 29.44 7.45
C ILE A 56 9.74 29.50 8.77
N ASP A 57 9.38 30.41 9.66
CA ASP A 57 10.01 30.56 10.98
C ASP A 57 10.00 29.26 11.78
N TYR A 58 8.86 28.55 11.75
CA TYR A 58 8.74 27.26 12.40
C TYR A 58 9.74 26.24 11.81
N LEU A 59 9.81 26.11 10.48
CA LEU A 59 10.74 25.19 9.81
C LEU A 59 12.21 25.54 10.08
N VAL A 60 12.56 26.82 10.12
CA VAL A 60 13.92 27.30 10.46
C VAL A 60 14.27 26.90 11.90
N ARG A 61 13.36 27.13 12.86
CA ARG A 61 13.57 26.74 14.26
C ARG A 61 13.70 25.22 14.41
N MET A 62 12.84 24.44 13.75
CA MET A 62 12.91 22.98 13.75
C MET A 62 14.25 22.49 13.19
N THR A 63 14.74 23.09 12.12
CA THR A 63 16.06 22.76 11.54
C THR A 63 17.20 23.04 12.52
N LYS A 64 17.16 24.17 13.25
CA LYS A 64 18.15 24.50 14.29
C LYS A 64 18.12 23.49 15.44
N ILE A 65 16.93 23.11 15.91
CA ILE A 65 16.76 22.10 16.96
C ILE A 65 17.36 20.76 16.53
N LEU A 66 17.04 20.30 15.31
CA LEU A 66 17.56 19.04 14.78
C LEU A 66 19.09 19.07 14.64
N LYS A 67 19.67 20.19 14.19
CA LYS A 67 21.12 20.35 14.14
C LYS A 67 21.73 20.20 15.52
N ASN A 68 21.25 20.96 16.50
CA ASN A 68 21.79 20.92 17.87
C ASN A 68 21.65 19.55 18.53
N MET A 69 20.57 18.82 18.25
CA MET A 69 20.34 17.47 18.77
C MET A 69 21.33 16.43 18.21
N TYR A 70 21.73 16.59 16.94
CA TYR A 70 22.49 15.56 16.23
C TYR A 70 23.94 15.92 15.91
N GLU A 71 24.36 17.16 16.13
CA GLU A 71 25.70 17.67 15.80
C GLU A 71 26.83 16.84 16.41
N ASN A 72 26.65 16.36 17.65
CA ASN A 72 27.64 15.53 18.35
C ASN A 72 27.11 14.14 18.70
N THR A 73 26.07 13.68 18.00
CA THR A 73 25.40 12.42 18.31
C THR A 73 25.71 11.38 17.23
N ARG A 74 26.14 10.19 17.64
CA ARG A 74 26.37 9.08 16.71
C ARG A 74 25.04 8.54 16.19
N LEU A 75 24.87 8.57 14.87
CA LEU A 75 23.72 7.96 14.20
C LEU A 75 23.98 6.49 13.90
N TYR A 76 22.97 5.65 14.13
CA TYR A 76 22.97 4.25 13.72
C TYR A 76 22.12 4.09 12.46
N VAL A 77 22.69 3.48 11.43
CA VAL A 77 22.02 3.33 10.13
C VAL A 77 21.79 1.85 9.85
N ILE A 78 20.59 1.51 9.41
CA ILE A 78 20.25 0.18 8.91
C ILE A 78 20.79 0.09 7.47
N PRO A 79 21.59 -0.94 7.14
CA PRO A 79 22.09 -1.12 5.78
C PRO A 79 20.95 -1.25 4.76
N ASP A 80 21.08 -0.57 3.62
CA ASP A 80 20.00 -0.46 2.62
C ASP A 80 19.50 -1.83 2.12
N HIS A 81 20.38 -2.83 2.00
CA HIS A 81 20.02 -4.19 1.56
C HIS A 81 19.16 -4.98 2.57
N ALA A 82 19.07 -4.51 3.82
CA ALA A 82 18.23 -5.08 4.86
C ALA A 82 16.85 -4.41 4.95
N VAL A 83 16.61 -3.36 4.15
CA VAL A 83 15.41 -2.53 4.24
C VAL A 83 14.34 -3.01 3.24
N TYR A 84 13.32 -3.71 3.73
CA TYR A 84 12.20 -4.19 2.90
C TYR A 84 10.86 -3.66 3.40
N ARG A 85 9.98 -3.25 2.48
CA ARG A 85 8.72 -2.55 2.83
C ARG A 85 7.79 -3.36 3.72
N ASN A 86 7.73 -4.67 3.53
CA ASN A 86 6.88 -5.57 4.30
C ASN A 86 7.40 -5.81 5.73
N THR A 87 8.72 -5.81 5.94
CA THR A 87 9.33 -6.13 7.24
C THR A 87 9.86 -4.91 7.99
N PHE A 88 9.97 -3.75 7.33
CA PHE A 88 10.64 -2.57 7.89
C PHE A 88 10.05 -2.08 9.21
N LEU A 89 8.72 -2.02 9.33
CA LEU A 89 8.07 -1.54 10.56
C LEU A 89 8.29 -2.50 11.73
N GLU A 90 8.15 -3.81 11.49
CA GLU A 90 8.39 -4.85 12.49
C GLU A 90 9.87 -4.88 12.90
N MET A 91 10.78 -4.78 11.93
CA MET A 91 12.22 -4.69 12.20
C MET A 91 12.54 -3.48 13.07
N LYS A 92 11.99 -2.31 12.75
CA LYS A 92 12.21 -1.09 13.53
C LYS A 92 11.70 -1.20 14.96
N GLN A 93 10.54 -1.83 15.16
CA GLN A 93 9.99 -2.10 16.49
C GLN A 93 10.88 -3.06 17.28
N ASN A 94 11.32 -4.16 16.66
CA ASN A 94 12.22 -5.13 17.30
C ASN A 94 13.57 -4.49 17.68
N LEU A 95 14.15 -3.66 16.80
CA LEU A 95 15.39 -2.95 17.10
C LEU A 95 15.25 -1.98 18.29
N ALA A 96 14.10 -1.31 18.41
CA ALA A 96 13.82 -0.43 19.54
C ALA A 96 13.65 -1.20 20.86
N LEU A 97 13.17 -2.45 20.82
CA LEU A 97 13.09 -3.32 22.00
C LEU A 97 14.45 -3.85 22.43
N ILE A 98 15.31 -4.22 21.48
CA ILE A 98 16.63 -4.78 21.77
C ILE A 98 17.63 -3.68 22.21
N TYR A 99 17.54 -2.50 21.60
CA TYR A 99 18.42 -1.38 21.90
C TYR A 99 17.62 -0.11 22.22
N PRO A 100 17.05 0.00 23.43
CA PRO A 100 16.21 1.14 23.82
C PRO A 100 16.97 2.48 23.79
N ASP A 101 18.28 2.45 24.03
CA ASP A 101 19.13 3.66 24.04
C ASP A 101 19.59 4.10 22.64
N ARG A 102 19.17 3.40 21.57
CA ARG A 102 19.63 3.66 20.21
C ARG A 102 18.47 3.90 19.26
N THR A 103 18.59 4.95 18.47
CA THR A 103 17.69 5.18 17.34
C THR A 103 18.35 4.72 16.05
N PHE A 104 17.70 3.79 15.35
CA PHE A 104 18.13 3.34 14.05
C PHE A 104 17.42 4.13 12.95
N HIS A 105 18.22 4.66 12.03
CA HIS A 105 17.80 5.44 10.89
C HIS A 105 18.01 4.66 9.59
N VAL A 106 17.35 5.11 8.53
CA VAL A 106 17.57 4.61 7.16
C VAL A 106 18.09 5.77 6.31
N THR A 107 18.78 5.43 5.23
CA THR A 107 19.17 6.43 4.23
C THR A 107 17.94 7.06 3.58
N TYR A 108 18.09 8.28 3.06
CA TYR A 108 17.01 8.95 2.36
C TYR A 108 16.56 8.17 1.11
N ALA A 109 17.50 7.56 0.38
CA ALA A 109 17.21 6.75 -0.80
C ALA A 109 16.29 5.57 -0.43
N SER A 110 16.69 4.74 0.54
CA SER A 110 15.84 3.63 1.00
C SER A 110 14.51 4.10 1.57
N TYR A 111 14.48 5.21 2.32
CA TYR A 111 13.21 5.77 2.81
C TYR A 111 12.28 6.21 1.68
N SER A 112 12.83 6.86 0.65
CA SER A 112 12.08 7.30 -0.53
C SER A 112 11.52 6.10 -1.30
N ASP A 113 12.34 5.08 -1.55
CA ASP A 113 11.95 3.87 -2.25
C ASP A 113 10.87 3.09 -1.49
N LEU A 114 11.04 2.95 -0.17
CA LEU A 114 10.06 2.36 0.74
C LEU A 114 8.71 3.07 0.67
N ASN A 115 8.70 4.38 0.46
CA ASN A 115 7.50 5.22 0.46
C ASN A 115 7.03 5.61 -0.95
N SER A 116 7.72 5.12 -1.99
CA SER A 116 7.40 5.39 -3.37
C SER A 116 5.97 4.94 -3.70
N LYS A 117 5.35 5.67 -4.63
CA LYS A 117 3.97 5.42 -5.08
C LYS A 117 3.87 4.08 -5.81
N SER A 118 4.95 3.66 -6.46
CA SER A 118 5.10 2.36 -7.11
C SER A 118 5.31 1.28 -6.06
N LYS A 119 4.23 0.63 -5.63
CA LYS A 119 4.32 -0.63 -4.90
C LYS A 119 5.09 -1.61 -5.80
N PRO A 120 6.22 -2.21 -5.38
CA PRO A 120 6.80 -3.33 -6.11
C PRO A 120 5.73 -4.42 -6.14
N LEU A 121 5.11 -4.63 -7.30
CA LEU A 121 4.11 -5.66 -7.49
C LEU A 121 4.87 -6.96 -7.71
N THR A 122 4.61 -7.95 -6.86
CA THR A 122 5.10 -9.29 -7.13
C THR A 122 4.42 -9.82 -8.40
N LEU A 123 5.03 -10.81 -9.05
CA LEU A 123 4.38 -11.49 -10.18
C LEU A 123 2.96 -11.97 -9.84
N LYS A 124 2.75 -12.42 -8.59
CA LYS A 124 1.44 -12.80 -8.07
C LYS A 124 0.48 -11.61 -7.96
N ASP A 125 0.95 -10.46 -7.47
CA ASP A 125 0.11 -9.24 -7.41
C ASP A 125 -0.29 -8.76 -8.79
N THR A 126 0.65 -8.78 -9.75
CA THR A 126 0.38 -8.41 -11.13
C THR A 126 -0.60 -9.38 -11.78
N PHE A 127 -0.40 -10.69 -11.57
CA PHE A 127 -1.31 -11.70 -12.09
C PHE A 127 -2.72 -11.60 -11.47
N ALA A 128 -2.83 -11.33 -10.17
CA ALA A 128 -4.12 -11.06 -9.52
C ALA A 128 -4.85 -9.88 -10.17
N LYS A 129 -4.12 -8.79 -10.43
CA LYS A 129 -4.69 -7.62 -11.11
C LYS A 129 -5.14 -7.94 -12.53
N MET A 130 -4.35 -8.72 -13.28
CA MET A 130 -4.72 -9.19 -14.62
C MET A 130 -5.99 -10.05 -14.58
N LEU A 131 -6.16 -10.94 -13.61
CA LEU A 131 -7.39 -11.72 -13.47
C LEU A 131 -8.59 -10.83 -13.14
N MET A 132 -8.40 -9.85 -12.25
CA MET A 132 -9.46 -8.93 -11.82
C MET A 132 -9.96 -7.98 -12.91
N THR A 133 -9.26 -7.85 -14.05
CA THR A 133 -9.82 -7.12 -15.20
C THR A 133 -10.98 -7.87 -15.86
N THR A 134 -11.09 -9.18 -15.64
CA THR A 134 -12.22 -9.98 -16.13
C THR A 134 -13.44 -9.74 -15.24
N ARG A 135 -14.52 -9.22 -15.82
CA ARG A 135 -15.75 -8.88 -15.11
C ARG A 135 -16.31 -10.08 -14.34
N GLY A 136 -16.47 -9.91 -13.02
CA GLY A 136 -17.00 -10.93 -12.11
C GLY A 136 -15.94 -11.71 -11.33
N ILE A 137 -14.65 -11.44 -11.55
CA ILE A 137 -13.54 -11.93 -10.73
C ILE A 137 -13.28 -10.94 -9.58
N SER A 138 -13.63 -11.35 -8.37
CA SER A 138 -13.27 -10.62 -7.15
C SER A 138 -11.86 -10.99 -6.68
N VAL A 139 -11.32 -10.21 -5.74
CA VAL A 139 -10.02 -10.50 -5.08
C VAL A 139 -9.97 -11.92 -4.52
N ASP A 140 -11.07 -12.37 -3.90
CA ASP A 140 -11.19 -13.71 -3.32
C ASP A 140 -11.11 -14.83 -4.37
N LYS A 141 -11.73 -14.63 -5.55
CA LYS A 141 -11.66 -15.59 -6.66
C LYS A 141 -10.28 -15.58 -7.34
N ALA A 142 -9.71 -14.40 -7.53
CA ALA A 142 -8.36 -14.27 -8.08
C ALA A 142 -7.33 -14.98 -7.18
N ALA A 143 -7.46 -14.84 -5.85
CA ALA A 143 -6.59 -15.54 -4.90
C ALA A 143 -6.73 -17.07 -5.00
N GLU A 144 -7.94 -17.59 -5.19
CA GLU A 144 -8.17 -19.04 -5.37
C GLU A 144 -7.54 -19.56 -6.68
N ILE A 145 -7.68 -18.81 -7.78
CA ILE A 145 -7.03 -19.14 -9.06
C ILE A 145 -5.51 -19.14 -8.91
N ILE A 146 -4.93 -18.11 -8.26
CA ILE A 146 -3.48 -18.00 -8.05
C ILE A 146 -2.92 -19.13 -7.18
N LYS A 147 -3.73 -19.65 -6.25
CA LYS A 147 -3.34 -20.79 -5.41
C LYS A 147 -3.09 -22.04 -6.26
N ASN A 148 -3.91 -22.29 -7.28
CA ASN A 148 -3.77 -23.42 -8.19
C ASN A 148 -2.75 -23.12 -9.31
N TYR A 149 -2.78 -21.90 -9.84
CA TYR A 149 -1.96 -21.43 -10.96
C TYR A 149 -1.13 -20.22 -10.50
N SER A 150 0.08 -20.43 -10.02
CA SER A 150 0.87 -19.38 -9.38
C SER A 150 1.35 -18.27 -10.32
N THR A 151 1.33 -18.49 -11.64
CA THR A 151 1.81 -17.56 -12.67
C THR A 151 0.94 -17.63 -13.93
N PRO A 152 0.92 -16.55 -14.74
CA PRO A 152 0.23 -16.56 -16.04
C PRO A 152 0.72 -17.68 -16.97
N LEU A 153 2.04 -17.89 -17.03
CA LEU A 153 2.64 -18.93 -17.85
C LEU A 153 2.18 -20.32 -17.43
N LYS A 154 2.09 -20.59 -16.12
CA LYS A 154 1.53 -21.85 -15.61
C LYS A 154 0.08 -22.00 -16.04
N LEU A 155 -0.74 -20.95 -15.95
CA LEU A 155 -2.14 -21.01 -16.37
C LEU A 155 -2.28 -21.39 -17.86
N VAL A 156 -1.53 -20.74 -18.75
CA VAL A 156 -1.58 -21.02 -20.20
C VAL A 156 -1.11 -22.43 -20.52
N ARG A 157 0.00 -22.88 -19.92
CA ARG A 157 0.51 -24.26 -20.13
C ARG A 157 -0.48 -25.33 -19.71
N GLU A 158 -1.21 -25.10 -18.62
CA GLU A 158 -2.25 -26.03 -18.17
C GLU A 158 -3.44 -26.04 -19.14
N PHE A 159 -3.81 -24.90 -19.73
CA PHE A 159 -4.78 -24.86 -20.83
C PHE A 159 -4.30 -25.59 -22.09
N ASP A 160 -3.02 -25.47 -22.44
CA ASP A 160 -2.44 -26.16 -23.60
C ASP A 160 -2.40 -27.68 -23.41
N SER A 161 -2.07 -28.11 -22.18
CA SER A 161 -1.96 -29.52 -21.80
C SER A 161 -3.32 -30.17 -21.46
N CYS A 162 -4.39 -29.38 -21.38
CA CYS A 162 -5.72 -29.89 -21.10
C CYS A 162 -6.32 -30.52 -22.36
N GLU A 163 -6.41 -31.85 -22.36
CA GLU A 163 -7.07 -32.64 -23.43
C GLU A 163 -8.61 -32.63 -23.34
N GLY A 164 -9.16 -32.11 -22.23
CA GLY A 164 -10.60 -32.02 -21.98
C GLY A 164 -11.24 -30.69 -22.38
N ASP A 165 -12.43 -30.42 -21.84
CA ASP A 165 -13.12 -29.14 -22.02
C ASP A 165 -12.36 -28.00 -21.31
N LYS A 166 -11.46 -27.35 -22.05
CA LYS A 166 -10.62 -26.24 -21.56
C LYS A 166 -11.46 -25.15 -20.88
N LYS A 167 -12.69 -24.92 -21.33
CA LYS A 167 -13.59 -23.91 -20.76
C LYS A 167 -13.99 -24.21 -19.31
N LYS A 168 -13.93 -25.47 -18.86
CA LYS A 168 -14.29 -25.89 -17.49
C LYS A 168 -13.10 -26.08 -16.56
N MET A 169 -11.87 -26.08 -17.08
CA MET A 169 -10.63 -26.36 -16.32
C MET A 169 -10.52 -25.56 -15.02
N ILE A 170 -10.78 -24.25 -15.05
CA ILE A 170 -10.67 -23.40 -13.85
C ILE A 170 -11.84 -23.65 -12.88
N SER A 171 -13.06 -23.85 -13.40
CA SER A 171 -14.21 -24.17 -12.54
C SER A 171 -14.04 -25.51 -11.83
N ASP A 172 -13.35 -26.46 -12.46
CA ASP A 172 -13.09 -27.76 -11.86
C ASP A 172 -11.95 -27.73 -10.83
N ALA A 173 -10.90 -26.94 -11.10
CA ALA A 173 -9.78 -26.76 -10.18
C ALA A 173 -10.11 -25.86 -8.98
N CYS A 174 -10.99 -24.87 -9.15
CA CYS A 174 -11.34 -23.88 -8.12
C CYS A 174 -12.66 -24.23 -7.40
N LYS A 175 -12.86 -25.51 -7.06
CA LYS A 175 -13.99 -25.97 -6.23
C LYS A 175 -13.75 -25.58 -4.78
N SER A 176 -14.23 -24.41 -4.39
CA SER A 176 -14.21 -23.96 -3.00
C SER A 176 -15.58 -24.19 -2.34
N ILE A 177 -15.57 -24.69 -1.09
CA ILE A 177 -16.75 -24.77 -0.22
C ILE A 177 -17.32 -23.37 0.03
N ILE A 178 -16.45 -22.35 0.00
CA ILE A 178 -16.82 -20.96 0.22
C ILE A 178 -17.35 -20.35 -1.08
N ARG A 179 -18.66 -20.02 -1.11
CA ARG A 179 -19.36 -19.49 -2.30
C ARG A 179 -18.66 -18.30 -2.97
N ARG A 180 -18.08 -17.36 -2.21
CA ARG A 180 -17.38 -16.18 -2.75
C ARG A 180 -16.05 -16.50 -3.44
N LYS A 181 -15.43 -17.64 -3.12
CA LYS A 181 -14.17 -18.11 -3.72
C LYS A 181 -14.40 -19.06 -4.90
N LYS A 182 -15.61 -19.63 -5.00
CA LYS A 182 -15.97 -20.56 -6.08
C LYS A 182 -15.96 -19.83 -7.44
N VAL A 183 -15.28 -20.44 -8.41
CA VAL A 183 -15.31 -20.01 -9.81
C VAL A 183 -16.31 -20.90 -10.55
N GLY A 184 -17.36 -20.29 -11.11
CA GLY A 184 -18.37 -21.00 -11.88
C GLY A 184 -17.95 -21.26 -13.33
N PRO A 185 -18.64 -22.16 -14.04
CA PRO A 185 -18.31 -22.54 -15.42
C PRO A 185 -18.33 -21.34 -16.39
N ALA A 186 -19.32 -20.43 -16.28
CA ALA A 186 -19.38 -19.23 -17.10
C ALA A 186 -18.20 -18.26 -16.88
N LEU A 187 -17.64 -18.20 -15.67
CA LEU A 187 -16.43 -17.40 -15.40
C LEU A 187 -15.17 -18.10 -15.91
N SER A 188 -15.12 -19.43 -15.81
CA SER A 188 -14.04 -20.25 -16.36
C SER A 188 -13.94 -20.12 -17.88
N GLU A 189 -15.08 -20.13 -18.59
CA GLU A 189 -15.13 -19.90 -20.03
C GLU A 189 -14.64 -18.50 -20.43
N ARG A 190 -15.06 -17.46 -19.69
CA ARG A 190 -14.57 -16.08 -19.94
C ARG A 190 -13.07 -15.95 -19.72
N ILE A 191 -12.51 -16.59 -18.70
CA ILE A 191 -11.06 -16.59 -18.49
C ILE A 191 -10.36 -17.30 -19.65
N TYR A 192 -10.88 -18.44 -20.11
CA TYR A 192 -10.33 -19.12 -21.28
C TYR A 192 -10.34 -18.22 -22.52
N GLN A 193 -11.44 -17.51 -22.78
CA GLN A 193 -11.54 -16.57 -23.91
C GLN A 193 -10.51 -15.43 -23.80
N VAL A 194 -10.34 -14.84 -22.62
CA VAL A 194 -9.40 -13.71 -22.42
C VAL A 194 -7.93 -14.13 -22.57
N TRP A 195 -7.58 -15.37 -22.21
CA TRP A 195 -6.19 -15.81 -22.09
C TRP A 195 -5.71 -16.73 -23.22
N CYS A 196 -6.62 -17.40 -23.94
CA CYS A 196 -6.29 -18.46 -24.91
C CYS A 196 -7.08 -18.41 -26.23
N ALA A 197 -8.08 -17.53 -26.40
CA ALA A 197 -8.78 -17.43 -27.69
C ALA A 197 -8.02 -16.51 -28.65
N ASP A 198 -7.84 -16.96 -29.90
CA ASP A 198 -7.24 -16.16 -30.97
C ASP A 198 -8.19 -15.06 -31.48
N ASP A 199 -9.51 -15.27 -31.35
CA ASP A 199 -10.55 -14.30 -31.73
C ASP A 199 -11.40 -13.92 -30.50
N TYR A 200 -11.37 -12.62 -30.15
CA TYR A 200 -12.11 -12.06 -29.01
C TYR A 200 -13.54 -11.66 -29.44
N GLU A 201 -14.50 -12.58 -29.31
CA GLU A 201 -15.92 -12.25 -29.52
C GLU A 201 -16.45 -11.40 -28.35
N HIS A 202 -16.87 -10.16 -28.64
CA HIS A 202 -17.57 -9.32 -27.68
C HIS A 202 -18.89 -10.00 -27.27
N GLY A 203 -18.96 -10.49 -26.04
CA GLY A 203 -20.22 -10.96 -25.46
C GLY A 203 -21.25 -9.84 -25.42
N SER A 204 -22.29 -9.96 -26.24
CA SER A 204 -23.45 -9.08 -26.30
C SER A 204 -24.07 -8.89 -24.91
N ILE A 205 -24.43 -7.63 -24.64
CA ILE A 205 -25.03 -7.11 -23.40
C ILE A 205 -26.38 -7.76 -23.14
#